data_AF-A0A1B0EZT1-F1
#
_entry.id   AF-A0A1B0EZT1-F1
#
_cell.length_a   1.000
_cell.length_b   1.000
_cell.length_c   1.000
_cell.angle_alpha   90.00
_cell.angle_beta   90.00
_cell.angle_gamma   90.00
#
_symmetry.space_group_name_H-M   'P 1'
#
loop_
_entity.id
_entity.type
_entity.pdbx_description
1 polymer ?
#
loop_
_entity_poly.entity_id
_entity_poly.type
_entity_poly.pdbx_seq_one_letter_code
_entity_poly.pdbx_strand_id
1 'polypeptide(L)'
;MFRMGWALRTLLVSDSSSCLKDRKVSGKLVRKCAPGTELVEWLINLSPIVHTRVQAAGMWQALLEEGVLVHVNKEQPFKDKCFLYRFRVDEDGSSGGPPTTDDINSANDHIREALSGLLHRGPDATLRMILRKPSHERTQEELELVFEELLHIAALSHLSTSIKRELASIIVFESHPAAGTVCK
;
A
#
# COMPACT_ATOMS: atom_id res chain seq x y z
N MET A 1 -6.14 9.17 5.25
CA MET A 1 -5.00 8.23 5.31
C MET A 1 -3.87 8.68 6.24
N PHE A 2 -3.64 9.98 6.46
CA PHE A 2 -2.60 10.46 7.38
C PHE A 2 -2.67 9.90 8.81
N ARG A 3 -3.86 9.85 9.44
CA ARG A 3 -4.03 9.29 10.80
C ARG A 3 -3.71 7.79 10.87
N MET A 4 -4.09 7.03 9.85
CA MET A 4 -3.71 5.61 9.70
C MET A 4 -2.19 5.47 9.61
N GLY A 5 -1.54 6.31 8.79
CA GLY A 5 -0.10 6.38 8.70
C GLY A 5 0.61 6.66 10.01
N TRP A 6 0.11 7.64 10.76
CA TRP A 6 0.60 7.95 12.10
C TRP A 6 0.46 6.76 13.03
N ALA A 7 -0.72 6.12 13.09
CA ALA A 7 -0.96 4.99 13.99
C ALA A 7 -0.05 3.79 13.67
N LEU A 8 0.03 3.39 12.40
CA LEU A 8 0.91 2.29 11.96
C LEU A 8 2.38 2.60 12.29
N ARG A 9 2.83 3.82 12.01
CA ARG A 9 4.19 4.25 12.33
C ARG A 9 4.46 4.23 13.83
N THR A 10 3.54 4.76 14.64
CA THR A 10 3.65 4.77 16.10
C THR A 10 3.84 3.35 16.62
N LEU A 11 3.00 2.41 16.21
CA LEU A 11 3.12 1.02 16.62
C LEU A 11 4.42 0.37 16.11
N LEU A 12 4.81 0.61 14.85
CA LEU A 12 6.08 0.12 14.30
C LEU A 12 7.30 0.64 15.08
N VAL A 13 7.32 1.91 15.48
CA VAL A 13 8.45 2.48 16.22
C VAL A 13 8.50 1.96 17.66
N SER A 14 7.34 1.67 18.26
CA SER A 14 7.23 1.16 19.62
C SER A 14 7.42 -0.35 19.74
N ASP A 15 7.38 -1.09 18.62
CA ASP A 15 7.60 -2.53 18.57
C ASP A 15 9.08 -2.86 18.88
N SER A 16 9.33 -3.74 19.85
CA SER A 16 10.68 -4.19 20.19
C SER A 16 11.33 -4.99 19.06
N SER A 17 10.52 -5.60 18.19
CA SER A 17 10.93 -6.33 17.00
C SER A 17 10.87 -5.50 15.71
N SER A 18 10.80 -4.17 15.83
CA SER A 18 10.63 -3.26 14.70
C SER A 18 11.59 -3.53 13.54
N CYS A 19 11.03 -3.53 12.33
CA CYS A 19 11.77 -3.56 11.08
C CYS A 19 12.36 -2.20 10.67
N LEU A 20 11.91 -1.10 11.30
CA LEU A 20 12.37 0.25 11.00
C LEU A 20 13.79 0.46 11.53
N LYS A 21 14.74 0.66 10.62
CA LYS A 21 16.16 0.85 10.93
C LYS A 21 16.78 1.93 10.07
N ASP A 22 17.81 2.57 10.62
CA ASP A 22 18.66 3.49 9.88
C ASP A 22 19.62 2.70 9.00
N ARG A 23 19.67 3.01 7.70
CA ARG A 23 20.51 2.31 6.72
C ARG A 23 21.30 3.31 5.88
N LYS A 24 22.55 2.98 5.55
CA LYS A 24 23.35 3.76 4.60
C LYS A 24 23.12 3.22 3.19
N VAL A 25 22.48 4.01 2.34
CA VAL A 25 22.15 3.66 0.96
C VAL A 25 22.89 4.61 0.02
N SER A 26 23.76 4.08 -0.83
CA SER A 26 24.55 4.87 -1.80
C SER A 26 25.22 6.11 -1.19
N GLY A 27 25.80 5.94 0.00
CA GLY A 27 26.49 7.02 0.73
C GLY A 27 25.59 7.93 1.57
N LYS A 28 24.25 7.89 1.42
CA LYS A 28 23.30 8.69 2.18
C LYS A 28 22.70 7.90 3.34
N LEU A 29 22.57 8.53 4.51
CA LEU A 29 21.87 7.94 5.65
C LEU A 29 20.36 8.06 5.43
N VAL A 30 19.68 6.92 5.35
CA VAL A 30 18.22 6.82 5.29
C VAL A 30 17.72 6.35 6.64
N ARG A 31 17.10 7.26 7.39
CA ARG A 31 16.58 6.96 8.73
C ARG A 31 15.25 6.22 8.66
N LYS A 32 14.99 5.36 9.65
CA LYS A 32 13.70 4.68 9.89
C LYS A 32 13.06 4.13 8.60
N CYS A 33 13.83 3.35 7.85
CA CYS A 33 13.33 2.65 6.68
C CYS A 33 13.14 1.16 6.97
N ALA A 34 12.40 0.44 6.14
CA ALA A 34 12.25 -1.01 6.22
C ALA A 34 12.10 -1.63 4.82
N PRO A 35 12.56 -2.87 4.63
CA PRO A 35 12.23 -3.65 3.43
C PRO A 35 10.72 -3.86 3.30
N GLY A 36 10.20 -3.87 2.08
CA GLY A 36 8.80 -4.18 1.81
C GLY A 36 8.37 -5.54 2.39
N THR A 37 9.26 -6.55 2.33
CA THR A 37 9.02 -7.88 2.91
C THR A 37 8.77 -7.86 4.42
N GLU A 38 9.53 -7.05 5.15
CA GLU A 38 9.40 -6.91 6.60
C GLU A 38 8.16 -6.09 6.96
N LEU A 39 7.80 -5.07 6.16
CA LEU A 39 6.56 -4.30 6.35
C LEU A 39 5.31 -5.16 6.12
N VAL A 40 5.33 -6.03 5.11
CA VAL A 40 4.23 -6.97 4.83
C VAL A 40 4.06 -7.95 5.99
N GLU A 41 5.16 -8.55 6.45
CA GLU A 41 5.13 -9.50 7.56
C GLU A 41 4.64 -8.83 8.85
N TRP A 42 5.13 -7.63 9.14
CA TRP A 42 4.67 -6.88 10.31
C TRP A 42 3.16 -6.58 10.27
N LEU A 43 2.62 -6.18 9.11
CA LEU A 43 1.20 -5.85 8.99
C LEU A 43 0.29 -7.09 9.14
N ILE A 44 0.74 -8.26 8.67
CA ILE A 44 0.05 -9.54 8.90
C ILE A 44 0.03 -9.87 10.39
N ASN A 45 1.16 -9.68 11.08
CA ASN A 45 1.26 -9.97 12.51
C ASN A 45 0.53 -8.93 13.38
N LEU A 46 0.27 -7.72 12.86
CA LEU A 46 -0.43 -6.66 13.58
C LEU A 46 -1.90 -7.01 13.85
N SER A 47 -2.58 -7.66 12.90
CA SER A 47 -4.02 -7.92 13.02
C SER A 47 -4.46 -9.17 12.28
N PRO A 48 -5.32 -10.01 12.88
CA PRO A 48 -5.77 -11.26 12.28
C PRO A 48 -6.67 -11.08 11.05
N ILE A 49 -7.14 -9.86 10.76
CA ILE A 49 -7.98 -9.58 9.57
C ILE A 49 -7.16 -9.55 8.27
N VAL A 50 -5.82 -9.49 8.35
CA VAL A 50 -4.92 -9.48 7.21
C VAL A 50 -4.36 -10.88 7.02
N HIS A 51 -4.92 -11.62 6.07
CA HIS A 51 -4.70 -13.06 5.94
C HIS A 51 -3.58 -13.42 4.97
N THR A 52 -3.29 -12.53 4.01
CA THR A 52 -2.34 -12.81 2.93
C THR A 52 -1.34 -11.67 2.73
N ARG A 53 -0.16 -12.02 2.21
CA ARG A 53 0.88 -11.05 1.81
C ARG A 53 0.39 -10.10 0.72
N VAL A 54 -0.49 -10.58 -0.17
CA VAL A 54 -1.11 -9.76 -1.22
C VAL A 54 -2.02 -8.69 -0.62
N GLN A 55 -2.86 -9.03 0.36
CA GLN A 55 -3.69 -8.05 1.07
C GLN A 55 -2.84 -6.98 1.75
N ALA A 56 -1.82 -7.41 2.51
CA ALA A 56 -0.90 -6.49 3.17
C ALA A 56 -0.15 -5.59 2.17
N ALA A 57 0.32 -6.14 1.06
CA ALA A 57 0.97 -5.36 0.00
C ALA A 57 0.02 -4.33 -0.62
N GLY A 58 -1.24 -4.69 -0.86
CA GLY A 58 -2.27 -3.75 -1.34
C GLY A 58 -2.55 -2.62 -0.35
N MET A 59 -2.61 -2.93 0.95
CA MET A 59 -2.75 -1.92 2.02
C MET A 59 -1.57 -0.95 2.05
N TRP A 60 -0.34 -1.45 1.92
CA TRP A 60 0.85 -0.59 1.81
C TRP A 60 0.87 0.22 0.52
N GLN A 61 0.42 -0.36 -0.59
CA GLN A 61 0.26 0.35 -1.86
C GLN A 61 -0.72 1.52 -1.70
N ALA A 62 -1.86 1.33 -1.02
CA ALA A 62 -2.81 2.40 -0.75
C ALA A 62 -2.19 3.55 0.08
N LEU A 63 -1.34 3.23 1.07
CA LEU A 63 -0.61 4.24 1.85
C LEU A 63 0.47 4.95 1.03
N LEU A 64 1.10 4.26 0.10
CA LEU A 64 2.13 4.82 -0.79
C LEU A 64 1.54 5.82 -1.78
N GLU A 65 0.40 5.50 -2.40
CA GLU A 65 -0.28 6.38 -3.34
C GLU A 65 -0.79 7.68 -2.70
N GLU A 66 -1.16 7.60 -1.43
CA GLU A 66 -1.58 8.75 -0.60
C GLU A 66 -0.39 9.54 -0.04
N GLY A 67 0.85 9.11 -0.34
CA GLY A 67 2.07 9.77 0.09
C GLY A 67 2.35 9.65 1.59
N VAL A 68 1.72 8.70 2.28
CA VAL A 68 2.00 8.41 3.70
C VAL A 68 3.29 7.60 3.83
N LEU A 69 3.46 6.62 2.95
CA LEU A 69 4.67 5.83 2.79
C LEU A 69 5.36 6.26 1.49
N VAL A 70 6.69 6.21 1.43
CA VAL A 70 7.45 6.50 0.23
C VAL A 70 8.50 5.43 -0.02
N HIS A 71 8.69 5.05 -1.28
CA HIS A 71 9.87 4.29 -1.71
C HIS A 71 11.10 5.19 -1.59
N VAL A 72 12.20 4.68 -1.04
CA VAL A 72 13.40 5.50 -0.77
C VAL A 72 13.98 6.14 -2.04
N ASN A 73 13.92 5.45 -3.18
CA ASN A 73 14.34 6.03 -4.48
C ASN A 73 13.22 6.76 -5.23
N LYS A 74 11.99 6.81 -4.72
CA LYS A 74 10.82 7.45 -5.36
C LYS A 74 10.41 6.91 -6.74
N GLU A 75 10.74 5.65 -7.03
CA GLU A 75 10.62 5.10 -8.38
C GLU A 75 9.48 4.10 -8.56
N GLN A 76 9.02 3.43 -7.50
CA GLN A 76 8.24 2.20 -7.66
C GLN A 76 6.97 2.19 -6.81
N PRO A 77 5.89 1.52 -7.28
CA PRO A 77 4.82 1.09 -6.41
C PRO A 77 5.37 0.15 -5.32
N PHE A 78 4.57 -0.08 -4.30
CA PHE A 78 4.91 -1.00 -3.23
C PHE A 78 5.10 -2.42 -3.78
N LYS A 79 6.16 -3.07 -3.32
CA LYS A 79 6.54 -4.42 -3.67
C LYS A 79 6.93 -5.16 -2.41
N ASP A 80 6.39 -6.35 -2.26
CA ASP A 80 6.79 -7.35 -1.26
C ASP A 80 8.17 -7.95 -1.63
N LYS A 81 9.20 -7.09 -1.60
CA LYS A 81 10.60 -7.37 -1.95
C LYS A 81 11.53 -6.57 -1.05
N CYS A 82 12.83 -6.80 -1.17
CA CYS A 82 13.87 -6.10 -0.40
C CYS A 82 14.11 -4.63 -0.84
N PHE A 83 13.09 -3.94 -1.36
CA PHE A 83 13.13 -2.51 -1.60
C PHE A 83 12.82 -1.75 -0.31
N LEU A 84 13.50 -0.63 -0.10
CA LEU A 84 13.37 0.16 1.12
C LEU A 84 12.25 1.18 0.99
N TYR A 85 11.40 1.22 2.00
CA TYR A 85 10.35 2.21 2.18
C TYR A 85 10.54 2.94 3.51
N ARG A 86 10.02 4.16 3.60
CA ARG A 86 9.98 4.95 4.83
C ARG A 86 8.70 5.76 4.91
N PHE A 87 8.26 6.10 6.11
CA PHE A 87 7.14 7.03 6.27
C PHE A 87 7.57 8.43 5.85
N ARG A 88 6.67 9.19 5.20
CA ARG A 88 6.99 10.54 4.71
C ARG A 88 7.45 11.48 5.84
N VAL A 89 6.87 11.34 7.03
CA VAL A 89 7.24 12.13 8.22
C VAL A 89 8.70 11.93 8.67
N ASP A 90 9.31 10.80 8.30
CA ASP A 90 10.71 10.50 8.60
C ASP A 90 11.67 11.01 7.51
N GLU A 91 11.18 11.57 6.40
CA GLU A 91 12.05 12.18 5.37
C GLU A 91 12.74 13.45 5.89
N ASP A 92 11.99 14.30 6.57
CA ASP A 92 12.40 15.66 6.94
C ASP A 92 13.15 15.73 8.27
N GLY A 93 13.33 14.59 8.96
CA GLY A 93 13.92 14.56 10.30
C GLY A 93 13.02 15.16 11.39
N SER A 94 11.84 15.67 11.04
CA SER A 94 10.78 16.17 11.92
C SER A 94 10.05 15.08 12.69
N SER A 95 10.55 13.84 12.61
CA SER A 95 10.04 12.74 13.42
C SER A 95 10.25 13.12 14.89
N GLY A 96 9.16 13.33 15.61
CA GLY A 96 9.21 13.63 17.05
C GLY A 96 9.96 12.57 17.86
N GLY A 97 10.01 12.77 19.17
CA GLY A 97 10.59 11.82 20.11
C GLY A 97 9.96 10.41 20.04
N PRO A 98 10.47 9.46 20.84
CA PRO A 98 9.84 8.15 20.97
C PRO A 98 8.35 8.32 21.35
N PRO A 99 7.44 7.51 20.78
CA PRO A 99 6.02 7.60 21.11
C PRO A 99 5.79 7.39 22.60
N THR A 100 4.89 8.19 23.19
CA THR A 100 4.45 8.01 24.58
C THR A 100 3.51 6.81 24.71
N THR A 101 3.26 6.36 25.93
CA THR A 101 2.26 5.31 26.20
C THR A 101 0.86 5.71 25.70
N ASP A 102 0.50 6.98 25.84
CA ASP A 102 -0.79 7.49 25.36
C ASP A 102 -0.88 7.49 23.84
N ASP A 103 0.21 7.84 23.15
CA ASP A 103 0.28 7.73 21.68
C ASP A 103 0.08 6.29 21.21
N ILE A 104 0.70 5.33 21.90
CA ILE A 104 0.59 3.90 21.59
C ILE A 104 -0.86 3.42 21.80
N ASN A 105 -1.50 3.82 22.90
CA ASN A 105 -2.89 3.46 23.18
C ASN A 105 -3.83 4.05 22.11
N SER A 106 -3.67 5.33 21.79
CA SER A 106 -4.49 5.99 20.76
C SER A 106 -4.26 5.40 19.36
N ALA A 107 -3.02 5.00 19.05
CA ALA A 107 -2.71 4.31 17.81
C ALA A 107 -3.39 2.94 17.75
N ASN A 108 -3.34 2.15 18.83
CA ASN A 108 -4.02 0.85 18.90
C ASN A 108 -5.54 0.98 18.70
N ASP A 109 -6.18 1.94 19.36
CA ASP A 109 -7.62 2.16 19.21
C ASP A 109 -7.97 2.59 17.78
N HIS A 110 -7.16 3.45 17.17
CA HIS A 110 -7.36 3.83 15.77
C HIS A 110 -7.20 2.64 14.80
N ILE A 111 -6.21 1.76 15.03
CA ILE A 111 -6.04 0.54 14.23
C ILE A 111 -7.26 -0.37 14.37
N ARG A 112 -7.76 -0.59 15.59
CA ARG A 112 -8.95 -1.42 15.83
C ARG A 112 -10.17 -0.91 15.06
N GLU A 113 -10.36 0.41 14.99
CA GLU A 113 -11.50 1.02 14.34
C GLU A 113 -11.37 1.08 12.81
N ALA A 114 -10.18 1.42 12.29
CA ALA A 114 -10.03 1.88 10.91
C ALA A 114 -9.25 0.93 10.00
N LEU A 115 -8.60 -0.12 10.52
CA LEU A 115 -7.78 -1.03 9.71
C LEU A 115 -8.58 -1.76 8.64
N SER A 116 -9.83 -2.12 8.92
CA SER A 116 -10.75 -2.73 7.94
C SER A 116 -10.99 -1.81 6.73
N GLY A 117 -11.04 -0.50 6.94
CA GLY A 117 -11.15 0.50 5.87
C GLY A 117 -9.89 0.57 5.00
N LEU A 118 -8.71 0.38 5.59
CA LEU A 118 -7.46 0.26 4.83
C LEU A 118 -7.43 -1.04 4.02
N LEU A 119 -7.87 -2.16 4.62
CA LEU A 119 -7.96 -3.45 3.95
C LEU A 119 -8.87 -3.37 2.71
N HIS A 120 -10.04 -2.73 2.80
CA HIS A 120 -10.96 -2.54 1.67
C HIS A 120 -10.39 -1.63 0.57
N ARG A 121 -9.45 -0.74 0.88
CA ARG A 121 -8.77 0.12 -0.12
C ARG A 121 -7.63 -0.60 -0.84
N GLY A 122 -7.14 -1.71 -0.29
CA GLY A 122 -5.99 -2.45 -0.83
C GLY A 122 -6.22 -3.02 -2.23
N PRO A 123 -7.36 -3.68 -2.52
CA PRO A 123 -7.66 -4.23 -3.84
C PRO A 123 -7.72 -3.15 -4.94
N ASP A 124 -8.43 -2.04 -4.71
CA ASP A 124 -8.47 -0.91 -5.67
C ASP A 124 -7.08 -0.29 -5.92
N ALA A 125 -6.28 -0.13 -4.86
CA ALA A 125 -4.90 0.37 -5.01
C ALA A 125 -4.03 -0.61 -5.81
N THR A 126 -4.20 -1.92 -5.60
CA THR A 126 -3.55 -2.98 -6.36
C THR A 126 -3.99 -2.97 -7.82
N LEU A 127 -5.29 -2.82 -8.09
CA LEU A 127 -5.84 -2.72 -9.44
C LEU A 127 -5.20 -1.55 -10.19
N ARG A 128 -5.24 -0.35 -9.61
CA ARG A 128 -4.64 0.85 -10.23
C ARG A 128 -3.13 0.71 -10.41
N MET A 129 -2.43 0.04 -9.50
CA MET A 129 -1.01 -0.29 -9.65
C MET A 129 -0.76 -1.20 -10.87
N ILE A 130 -1.51 -2.28 -11.01
CA ILE A 130 -1.36 -3.24 -12.11
C ILE A 130 -1.73 -2.62 -13.45
N LEU A 131 -2.86 -1.91 -13.52
CA LEU A 131 -3.37 -1.36 -14.77
C LEU A 131 -2.54 -0.21 -15.35
N ARG A 132 -1.61 0.37 -14.57
CA ARG A 132 -0.58 1.29 -15.08
C ARG A 132 0.49 0.59 -15.93
N LYS A 133 0.59 -0.74 -15.87
CA LYS A 133 1.45 -1.52 -16.78
C LYS A 133 0.77 -1.73 -18.13
N PRO A 134 1.53 -1.73 -19.24
CA PRO A 134 1.05 -2.26 -20.52
C PRO A 134 0.48 -3.67 -20.35
N SER A 135 -0.59 -4.00 -21.08
CA SER A 135 -1.27 -5.30 -20.99
C SER A 135 -0.33 -6.51 -21.17
N HIS A 136 0.65 -6.39 -22.06
CA HIS A 136 1.62 -7.44 -22.35
C HIS A 136 2.71 -7.63 -21.28
N GLU A 137 2.79 -6.74 -20.28
CA GLU A 137 3.75 -6.83 -19.16
C GLU A 137 3.12 -7.35 -17.86
N ARG A 138 1.82 -7.67 -17.86
CA ARG A 138 1.10 -8.16 -16.68
C ARG A 138 1.34 -9.65 -16.50
N THR A 139 1.66 -10.07 -15.28
CA THR A 139 1.82 -11.51 -14.98
C THR A 139 0.47 -12.19 -14.81
N GLN A 140 0.44 -13.53 -14.83
CA GLN A 140 -0.80 -14.28 -14.65
C GLN A 140 -1.46 -14.00 -13.29
N GLU A 141 -0.66 -13.87 -12.24
CA GLU A 141 -1.12 -13.54 -10.89
C GLU A 141 -1.72 -12.12 -10.86
N GLU A 142 -1.16 -11.18 -11.62
CA GLU A 142 -1.70 -9.82 -11.73
C GLU A 142 -3.02 -9.79 -12.48
N LEU A 143 -3.17 -10.59 -13.54
CA LEU A 143 -4.43 -10.73 -14.27
C LEU A 143 -5.54 -11.32 -13.41
N GLU A 144 -5.21 -12.24 -12.50
CA GLU A 144 -6.15 -12.79 -11.52
C GLU A 144 -6.65 -11.71 -10.56
N LEU A 145 -5.75 -10.87 -10.02
CA LEU A 145 -6.13 -9.75 -9.16
C LEU A 145 -7.01 -8.72 -9.88
N VAL A 146 -6.69 -8.41 -11.14
CA VAL A 146 -7.54 -7.55 -11.97
C VAL A 146 -8.93 -8.18 -12.13
N PHE A 147 -8.99 -9.46 -12.49
CA PHE A 147 -10.25 -10.18 -12.66
C PHE A 147 -11.11 -10.17 -11.38
N GLU A 148 -10.52 -10.44 -10.22
CA GLU A 148 -11.22 -10.39 -8.93
C GLU A 148 -11.86 -9.02 -8.69
N GLU A 149 -11.16 -7.92 -9.02
CA GLU A 149 -11.72 -6.58 -8.89
C GLU A 149 -12.82 -6.29 -9.92
N LEU A 150 -12.71 -6.78 -11.15
CA LEU A 150 -13.77 -6.65 -12.16
C LEU A 150 -15.08 -7.34 -11.74
N LEU A 151 -15.03 -8.34 -10.85
CA LEU A 151 -16.23 -8.95 -10.28
C LEU A 151 -17.02 -7.98 -9.40
N HIS A 152 -16.33 -7.04 -8.74
CA HIS A 152 -16.92 -6.08 -7.81
C HIS A 152 -17.39 -4.78 -8.49
N ILE A 153 -17.06 -4.55 -9.76
CA ILE A 153 -17.52 -3.37 -10.50
C ILE A 153 -18.97 -3.54 -10.94
N ALA A 154 -19.87 -2.76 -10.34
CA ALA A 154 -21.31 -2.82 -10.62
C ALA A 154 -21.65 -2.59 -12.10
N ALA A 155 -20.94 -1.70 -12.79
CA ALA A 155 -21.13 -1.44 -14.22
C ALA A 155 -20.82 -2.65 -15.12
N LEU A 156 -20.02 -3.60 -14.63
CA LEU A 156 -19.68 -4.84 -15.34
C LEU A 156 -20.52 -6.04 -14.87
N SER A 157 -21.45 -5.86 -13.94
CA SER A 157 -22.23 -6.95 -13.32
C SER A 157 -23.01 -7.80 -14.34
N HIS A 158 -23.39 -7.23 -15.47
CA HIS A 158 -24.13 -7.90 -16.55
C HIS A 158 -23.26 -8.76 -17.47
N LEU A 159 -21.93 -8.64 -17.39
CA LEU A 159 -21.01 -9.41 -18.24
C LEU A 159 -20.76 -10.80 -17.66
N SER A 160 -20.60 -11.80 -18.53
CA SER A 160 -20.23 -13.15 -18.11
C SER A 160 -18.83 -13.17 -17.46
N THR A 161 -18.58 -14.19 -16.65
CA THR A 161 -17.27 -14.42 -16.04
C THR A 161 -16.16 -14.63 -17.07
N SER A 162 -16.47 -15.28 -18.21
CA SER A 162 -15.54 -15.43 -19.33
C SER A 162 -15.18 -14.08 -19.95
N ILE A 163 -16.16 -13.21 -20.19
CA ILE A 163 -15.90 -11.86 -20.74
C ILE A 163 -15.08 -11.03 -19.76
N LYS A 164 -15.38 -11.06 -18.46
CA LYS A 164 -14.57 -10.35 -17.45
C LYS A 164 -13.12 -10.85 -17.41
N ARG A 165 -12.89 -12.16 -17.61
CA ARG A 165 -11.55 -12.73 -17.67
C ARG A 165 -10.77 -12.26 -18.89
N GLU A 166 -11.41 -12.21 -20.06
CA GLU A 166 -10.82 -11.62 -21.26
C GLU A 166 -10.54 -10.12 -21.06
N LEU A 167 -11.49 -9.37 -20.47
CA LEU A 167 -11.32 -7.95 -20.16
C LEU A 167 -10.12 -7.67 -19.26
N ALA A 168 -9.86 -8.52 -18.25
CA ALA A 168 -8.71 -8.34 -17.36
C ALA A 168 -7.37 -8.26 -18.14
N SER A 169 -7.26 -8.96 -19.27
CA SER A 169 -6.06 -8.97 -20.10
C SER A 169 -5.88 -7.70 -20.96
N ILE A 170 -6.96 -6.98 -21.28
CA ILE A 170 -6.93 -5.85 -22.22
C ILE A 170 -7.34 -4.51 -21.62
N ILE A 171 -7.92 -4.49 -20.42
CA ILE A 171 -8.43 -3.26 -19.81
C ILE A 171 -7.30 -2.24 -19.59
N VAL A 172 -7.59 -0.98 -19.90
CA VAL A 172 -6.68 0.16 -19.78
C VAL A 172 -7.16 1.04 -18.64
N PHE A 173 -6.22 1.60 -17.89
CA PHE A 173 -6.49 2.60 -16.86
C PHE A 173 -6.00 3.96 -17.33
N GLU A 174 -6.86 4.96 -17.18
CA GLU A 174 -6.56 6.35 -17.46
C GLU A 174 -6.98 7.21 -16.27
N SER A 175 -6.20 8.24 -15.94
CA SER A 175 -6.53 9.18 -14.87
C SER A 175 -6.25 10.61 -15.29
N HIS A 176 -7.19 11.51 -15.01
CA HIS A 176 -7.09 12.92 -15.33
C HIS A 176 -7.01 13.75 -14.05
N PRO A 177 -5.99 14.62 -13.88
CA PRO A 177 -5.81 15.38 -12.65
C PRO A 177 -6.79 16.56 -12.53
N ALA A 178 -7.34 17.04 -13.64
CA ALA A 178 -8.20 18.22 -13.69
C ALA A 178 -9.63 17.85 -14.10
N ALA A 179 -10.60 18.31 -13.31
CA ALA A 179 -12.01 18.26 -13.70
C ALA A 179 -12.25 19.08 -14.98
N GLY A 180 -13.12 18.60 -15.86
CA GLY A 180 -13.40 19.25 -17.16
C GLY A 180 -12.43 18.88 -18.28
N THR A 181 -11.48 17.96 -18.05
CA THR A 181 -10.64 17.41 -19.12
C THR A 181 -11.50 16.64 -20.13
N VAL A 182 -11.36 16.94 -21.42
CA VAL A 182 -12.00 16.19 -22.51
C VAL A 182 -10.98 15.20 -23.08
N CYS A 183 -11.22 13.91 -22.86
CA CYS A 183 -10.43 12.82 -23.44
C CYS A 183 -10.60 12.82 -24.96
N LYS A 184 -9.50 12.64 -25.71
CA LYS A 184 -9.52 12.59 -27.18
C LYS A 184 -9.59 11.17 -27.67
#